data_AF-A0A9Q1QMZ2-F1
#
_entry.id   AF-A0A9Q1QMZ2-F1
#
_cell.length_a   1.000
_cell.length_b   1.000
_cell.length_c   1.000
_cell.angle_alpha   90.00
_cell.angle_beta   90.00
_cell.angle_gamma   90.00
#
_symmetry.space_group_name_H-M   'P 1'
#
loop_
_entity.id
_entity.type
_entity.pdbx_description
1 polymer ?
#
loop_
_entity_poly.entity_id
_entity_poly.type
_entity_poly.pdbx_seq_one_letter_code
_entity_poly.pdbx_strand_id
1 'polypeptide(L)'
;MWQLNLCLVAALLVFHSGGVLTQLSDMTWKPATATWYGDPEGDGSDGGACGYGSMVDVKPFRARVGAVSPILFENGEGCGACYKVKCLDSAICSRRAVTVIITDECPGGYCSGGNTHFDLSGAAFGRMAISGEGGQLRNRGVLPIIYRRTPCKYPGKKIAFHVNEGSTDYWLSLLVEFEDGDGDIGSMHIREGPFSVKLTTLSTGRALSARDVIPSNWSPRATYTSRLNFLP
;
A
#
# COMPACT_ATOMS: atom_id res chain seq x y z
N MET A 1 -4.04 -5.43 76.54
CA MET A 1 -4.66 -6.49 75.70
C MET A 1 -5.34 -5.80 74.52
N TRP A 2 -4.58 -5.50 73.45
CA TRP A 2 -5.11 -5.07 72.15
C TRP A 2 -4.15 -5.61 71.10
N GLN A 3 -4.65 -6.52 70.27
CA GLN A 3 -3.88 -7.24 69.25
C GLN A 3 -3.69 -6.34 68.02
N LEU A 4 -2.47 -6.32 67.46
CA LEU A 4 -2.21 -5.80 66.12
C LEU A 4 -2.72 -6.82 65.09
N ASN A 5 -3.66 -6.43 64.23
CA ASN A 5 -3.97 -7.17 63.01
C ASN A 5 -3.03 -6.71 61.89
N LEU A 6 -2.17 -7.62 61.43
CA LEU A 6 -1.38 -7.48 60.21
C LEU A 6 -2.28 -7.84 59.01
N CYS A 7 -2.71 -6.85 58.22
CA CYS A 7 -3.31 -7.12 56.91
C CYS A 7 -2.18 -7.30 55.87
N LEU A 8 -1.85 -8.55 55.56
CA LEU A 8 -1.03 -8.91 54.40
C LEU A 8 -1.89 -8.76 53.14
N VAL A 9 -1.70 -7.66 52.39
CA VAL A 9 -2.23 -7.54 51.03
C VAL A 9 -1.27 -8.25 50.09
N ALA A 10 -1.64 -9.45 49.63
CA ALA A 10 -0.92 -10.15 48.58
C ALA A 10 -1.16 -9.44 47.25
N ALA A 11 -0.14 -8.71 46.75
CA ALA A 11 -0.17 -8.16 45.41
C ALA A 11 -0.02 -9.29 44.38
N LEU A 12 -1.13 -9.66 43.72
CA LEU A 12 -1.12 -10.55 42.56
C LEU A 12 -0.43 -9.82 41.40
N LEU A 13 0.82 -10.18 41.13
CA LEU A 13 1.51 -9.84 39.88
C LEU A 13 0.83 -10.61 38.75
N VAL A 14 -0.15 -9.99 38.09
CA VAL A 14 -0.70 -10.50 36.83
C VAL A 14 0.37 -10.28 35.76
N PHE A 15 1.14 -11.32 35.46
CA PHE A 15 1.93 -11.37 34.24
C PHE A 15 0.97 -11.33 33.05
N HIS A 16 0.73 -10.13 32.52
CA HIS A 16 0.18 -10.01 31.18
C HIS A 16 1.26 -10.51 30.23
N SER A 17 1.13 -11.77 29.81
CA SER A 17 1.70 -12.20 28.53
C SER A 17 1.11 -11.27 27.48
N GLY A 18 1.86 -10.24 27.10
CA GLY A 18 1.57 -9.40 25.95
C GLY A 18 1.61 -10.26 24.70
N GLY A 19 0.53 -10.99 24.46
CA GLY A 19 0.26 -11.58 23.17
C GLY A 19 0.20 -10.43 22.19
N VAL A 20 1.12 -10.43 21.23
CA VAL A 20 1.01 -9.60 20.04
C VAL A 20 -0.33 -9.97 19.42
N LEU A 21 -1.33 -9.08 19.56
CA LEU A 21 -2.51 -9.11 18.72
C LEU A 21 -1.98 -8.90 17.31
N THR A 22 -1.83 -10.00 16.56
CA THR A 22 -1.74 -9.93 15.10
C THR A 22 -3.01 -9.21 14.68
N GLN A 23 -2.89 -7.92 14.38
CA GLN A 23 -3.95 -7.09 13.87
C GLN A 23 -4.43 -7.79 12.60
N LEU A 24 -5.57 -8.49 12.69
CA LEU A 24 -6.20 -9.09 11.54
C LEU A 24 -6.46 -7.92 10.60
N SER A 25 -5.71 -7.84 9.49
CA SER A 25 -5.99 -6.90 8.40
C SER A 25 -7.50 -6.94 8.17
N ASP A 26 -8.21 -5.83 8.36
CA ASP A 26 -9.67 -5.78 8.27
C ASP A 26 -10.14 -6.41 6.95
N MET A 27 -10.57 -7.68 7.00
CA MET A 27 -10.96 -8.47 5.83
C MET A 27 -12.37 -8.13 5.36
N THR A 28 -13.03 -7.17 6.03
CA THR A 28 -14.38 -6.73 5.76
C THR A 28 -14.44 -5.98 4.45
N TRP A 29 -15.41 -6.35 3.61
CA TRP A 29 -15.70 -5.63 2.38
C TRP A 29 -16.44 -4.33 2.70
N LYS A 30 -15.93 -3.22 2.16
CA LYS A 30 -16.51 -1.88 2.31
C LYS A 30 -17.05 -1.39 0.97
N PRO A 31 -18.16 -0.64 0.95
CA PRO A 31 -18.68 -0.06 -0.27
C PRO A 31 -17.79 1.09 -0.75
N ALA A 32 -17.67 1.25 -2.06
CA ALA A 32 -17.06 2.41 -2.70
C ALA A 32 -17.63 2.57 -4.12
N THR A 33 -17.16 3.58 -4.84
CA THR A 33 -17.39 3.73 -6.27
C THR A 33 -16.07 3.64 -7.03
N ALA A 34 -16.14 3.33 -8.32
CA ALA A 34 -14.96 3.35 -9.18
C ALA A 34 -15.24 3.95 -10.56
N THR A 35 -14.25 4.68 -11.06
CA THR A 35 -14.07 5.04 -12.47
C THR A 35 -12.75 4.46 -12.99
N TRP A 36 -12.38 4.86 -14.21
CA TRP A 36 -11.08 4.55 -14.77
C TRP A 36 -10.51 5.71 -15.58
N TYR A 37 -9.20 5.72 -15.75
CA TYR A 37 -8.45 6.73 -16.49
C TYR A 37 -7.33 6.13 -17.36
N GLY A 38 -6.78 6.96 -18.24
CA GLY A 38 -5.73 6.57 -19.17
C GLY A 38 -6.24 5.70 -20.33
N ASP A 39 -5.36 4.89 -20.90
CA ASP A 39 -5.71 4.02 -22.02
C ASP A 39 -6.61 2.84 -21.57
N PRO A 40 -7.58 2.39 -22.39
CA PRO A 40 -8.53 1.33 -22.02
C PRO A 40 -7.90 0.02 -21.56
N GLU A 41 -6.72 -0.33 -22.09
CA GLU A 41 -5.94 -1.51 -21.71
C GLU A 41 -4.58 -1.14 -21.08
N GLY A 42 -4.41 0.13 -20.73
CA GLY A 42 -3.19 0.70 -20.18
C GLY A 42 -3.11 0.67 -18.67
N ASP A 43 -2.04 1.29 -18.17
CA ASP A 43 -1.55 1.35 -16.81
C ASP A 43 -1.95 2.62 -16.05
N GLY A 44 -2.83 3.44 -16.62
CA GLY A 44 -3.23 4.71 -16.01
C GLY A 44 -2.24 5.81 -16.38
N SER A 45 -1.33 6.16 -15.46
CA SER A 45 -0.30 7.18 -15.67
C SER A 45 1.00 6.85 -14.93
N ASP A 46 2.13 7.25 -15.52
CA ASP A 46 3.45 7.27 -14.89
C ASP A 46 3.72 8.53 -14.05
N GLY A 47 2.83 9.53 -14.09
CA GLY A 47 2.93 10.79 -13.36
C GLY A 47 2.25 10.80 -11.99
N GLY A 48 1.95 9.64 -11.41
CA GLY A 48 1.14 9.54 -10.19
C GLY A 48 1.81 10.10 -8.93
N ALA A 49 0.99 10.54 -7.98
CA ALA A 49 1.39 11.21 -6.74
C ALA A 49 2.33 10.40 -5.83
N CYS A 50 2.36 9.06 -5.97
CA CYS A 50 3.26 8.21 -5.19
C CYS A 50 4.69 8.10 -5.77
N GLY A 51 4.95 8.69 -6.94
CA GLY A 51 6.31 8.75 -7.51
C GLY A 51 6.85 7.46 -8.13
N TYR A 52 6.00 6.43 -8.34
CA TYR A 52 6.44 5.16 -8.90
C TYR A 52 6.86 5.22 -10.40
N GLY A 53 6.53 6.29 -11.11
CA GLY A 53 6.98 6.47 -12.49
C GLY A 53 6.52 5.34 -13.41
N SER A 54 7.39 4.97 -14.35
CA SER A 54 7.14 3.89 -15.32
C SER A 54 7.01 2.49 -14.73
N MET A 55 7.17 2.31 -13.40
CA MET A 55 6.92 1.02 -12.76
C MET A 55 5.47 0.55 -12.89
N VAL A 56 4.53 1.47 -13.14
CA VAL A 56 3.10 1.15 -13.30
C VAL A 56 2.82 0.17 -14.45
N ASP A 57 3.58 0.19 -15.55
CA ASP A 57 3.39 -0.72 -16.70
C ASP A 57 4.16 -2.05 -16.58
N VAL A 58 5.22 -2.09 -15.76
CA VAL A 58 6.09 -3.27 -15.68
C VAL A 58 5.76 -4.17 -14.49
N LYS A 59 6.21 -5.43 -14.55
CA LYS A 59 6.04 -6.35 -13.41
C LYS A 59 6.83 -5.83 -12.20
N PRO A 60 6.24 -5.88 -10.99
CA PRO A 60 5.04 -6.62 -10.65
C PRO A 60 3.71 -5.85 -10.76
N PHE A 61 3.72 -4.54 -11.02
CA PHE A 61 2.49 -3.74 -11.05
C PHE A 61 1.66 -4.09 -12.29
N ARG A 62 2.24 -3.92 -13.48
CA ARG A 62 1.67 -4.32 -14.78
C ARG A 62 0.20 -3.92 -14.94
N ALA A 63 -0.03 -2.62 -14.89
CA ALA A 63 -1.34 -1.99 -15.00
C ALA A 63 -2.35 -2.46 -13.94
N ARG A 64 -1.91 -3.03 -12.81
CA ARG A 64 -2.77 -3.34 -11.64
C ARG A 64 -2.70 -2.21 -10.64
N VAL A 65 -2.93 -0.99 -11.11
CA VAL A 65 -2.72 0.23 -10.34
C VAL A 65 -3.97 1.09 -10.39
N GLY A 66 -4.02 2.12 -9.54
CA GLY A 66 -5.08 3.11 -9.56
C GLY A 66 -4.79 4.27 -8.62
N ALA A 67 -5.52 5.35 -8.84
CA ALA A 67 -5.65 6.46 -7.94
C ALA A 67 -6.80 6.21 -6.95
N VAL A 68 -6.72 6.82 -5.78
CA VAL A 68 -7.81 6.77 -4.79
C VAL A 68 -8.15 8.15 -4.26
N SER A 69 -9.37 8.28 -3.76
CA SER A 69 -9.82 9.48 -3.05
C SER A 69 -8.92 9.82 -1.86
N PRO A 70 -8.91 11.09 -1.38
CA PRO A 70 -8.12 11.52 -0.23
C PRO A 70 -8.31 10.68 1.04
N ILE A 71 -9.48 10.04 1.19
CA ILE A 71 -9.79 9.12 2.30
C ILE A 71 -8.86 7.92 2.36
N LEU A 72 -8.44 7.38 1.22
CA LEU A 72 -7.54 6.21 1.17
C LEU A 72 -6.11 6.61 0.79
N PHE A 73 -5.93 7.77 0.14
CA PHE A 73 -4.61 8.29 -0.17
C PHE A 73 -3.90 8.80 1.09
N GLU A 74 -4.65 9.41 2.02
CA GLU A 74 -4.17 9.84 3.33
C GLU A 74 -2.87 10.67 3.26
N ASN A 75 -2.85 11.66 2.37
CA ASN A 75 -1.67 12.51 2.12
C ASN A 75 -0.40 11.72 1.75
N GLY A 76 -0.55 10.56 1.10
CA GLY A 76 0.53 9.71 0.64
C GLY A 76 0.80 8.50 1.53
N GLU A 77 0.22 8.43 2.74
CA GLU A 77 0.33 7.25 3.61
C GLU A 77 -0.29 5.99 2.98
N GLY A 78 -1.26 6.17 2.07
CA GLY A 78 -1.85 5.09 1.29
C GLY A 78 -1.01 4.59 0.12
N CYS A 79 0.11 5.24 -0.21
CA CYS A 79 0.96 4.85 -1.34
C CYS A 79 1.55 3.46 -1.14
N GLY A 80 1.44 2.61 -2.17
CA GLY A 80 1.91 1.22 -2.14
C GLY A 80 0.91 0.23 -1.58
N ALA A 81 -0.14 0.68 -0.87
CA ALA A 81 -1.14 -0.20 -0.29
C ALA A 81 -1.88 -1.01 -1.36
N CYS A 82 -2.26 -2.25 -1.02
CA CYS A 82 -2.98 -3.12 -1.93
C CYS A 82 -4.43 -3.35 -1.50
N TYR A 83 -5.33 -3.30 -2.47
CA TYR A 83 -6.75 -3.55 -2.26
C TYR A 83 -7.25 -4.63 -3.21
N LYS A 84 -8.16 -5.47 -2.73
CA LYS A 84 -9.05 -6.23 -3.61
C LYS A 84 -10.26 -5.37 -3.92
N VAL A 85 -10.59 -5.22 -5.20
CA VAL A 85 -11.74 -4.46 -5.71
C VAL A 85 -12.61 -5.39 -6.53
N LYS A 86 -13.92 -5.33 -6.33
CA LYS A 86 -14.90 -6.16 -7.02
C LYS A 86 -16.15 -5.35 -7.36
N CYS A 87 -16.56 -5.37 -8.63
CA CYS A 87 -17.84 -4.80 -9.04
C CYS A 87 -19.02 -5.77 -8.79
N LEU A 88 -20.23 -5.20 -8.69
CA LEU A 88 -21.39 -5.90 -8.15
C LEU A 88 -22.43 -6.34 -9.19
N ASP A 89 -22.44 -5.76 -10.38
CA ASP A 89 -23.42 -6.10 -11.43
C ASP A 89 -23.10 -7.47 -12.04
N SER A 90 -23.83 -8.50 -11.63
CA SER A 90 -23.61 -9.88 -12.09
C SER A 90 -23.81 -10.09 -13.59
N ALA A 91 -24.46 -9.18 -14.31
CA ALA A 91 -24.62 -9.28 -15.76
C ALA A 91 -23.31 -9.05 -16.52
N ILE A 92 -22.33 -8.38 -15.89
CA ILE A 92 -21.09 -7.95 -16.55
C ILE A 92 -19.83 -8.16 -15.69
N CYS A 93 -19.98 -8.21 -14.38
CA CYS A 93 -18.88 -8.39 -13.42
C CYS A 93 -18.48 -9.85 -13.27
N SER A 94 -17.18 -10.10 -13.27
CA SER A 94 -16.62 -11.36 -12.84
C SER A 94 -16.88 -11.60 -11.36
N ARG A 95 -16.92 -12.87 -10.96
CA ARG A 95 -16.96 -13.25 -9.54
C ARG A 95 -15.65 -12.94 -8.82
N ARG A 96 -14.55 -12.80 -9.56
CA ARG A 96 -13.19 -12.58 -9.03
C ARG A 96 -12.95 -11.09 -8.74
N ALA A 97 -12.28 -10.82 -7.64
CA ALA A 97 -11.79 -9.48 -7.34
C ALA A 97 -10.42 -9.25 -8.02
N VAL A 98 -10.19 -8.03 -8.47
CA VAL A 98 -8.89 -7.57 -8.97
C VAL A 98 -8.09 -7.03 -7.80
N THR A 99 -6.79 -7.34 -7.75
CA THR A 99 -5.88 -6.68 -6.80
C THR A 99 -5.30 -5.45 -7.47
N VAL A 100 -5.44 -4.29 -6.83
CA VAL A 100 -4.92 -3.00 -7.28
C VAL A 100 -3.94 -2.47 -6.25
N ILE A 101 -2.89 -1.82 -6.74
CA ILE A 101 -1.83 -1.16 -5.96
C ILE A 101 -2.07 0.33 -6.07
N ILE A 102 -2.07 1.03 -4.95
CA ILE A 102 -2.29 2.48 -4.95
C ILE A 102 -1.00 3.18 -5.34
N THR A 103 -1.06 3.92 -6.45
CA THR A 103 0.10 4.61 -7.02
C THR A 103 -0.14 6.10 -7.24
N ASP A 104 -1.34 6.59 -6.94
CA ASP A 104 -1.76 7.94 -7.27
C ASP A 104 -2.92 8.42 -6.38
N GLU A 105 -3.22 9.71 -6.46
CA GLU A 105 -4.35 10.37 -5.82
C GLU A 105 -5.32 10.92 -6.86
N CYS A 106 -6.63 10.75 -6.63
CA CYS A 106 -7.65 11.51 -7.35
C CYS A 106 -8.29 12.51 -6.38
N PRO A 107 -7.95 13.81 -6.40
CA PRO A 107 -8.46 14.75 -5.39
C PRO A 107 -9.83 15.36 -5.74
N GLY A 108 -10.28 15.25 -6.99
CA GLY A 108 -11.46 15.94 -7.52
C GLY A 108 -12.58 15.03 -8.02
N GLY A 109 -13.67 15.62 -8.50
CA GLY A 109 -14.77 14.90 -9.14
C GLY A 109 -15.38 13.84 -8.22
N TYR A 110 -15.49 12.60 -8.71
CA TYR A 110 -16.05 11.47 -7.95
C TYR A 110 -15.27 11.11 -6.67
N CYS A 111 -14.03 11.54 -6.58
CA CYS A 111 -13.17 11.31 -5.42
C CYS A 111 -13.30 12.37 -4.33
N SER A 112 -14.13 13.40 -4.57
CA SER A 112 -14.38 14.48 -3.63
C SER A 112 -15.66 14.26 -2.80
N GLY A 113 -15.89 15.12 -1.80
CA GLY A 113 -17.14 15.10 -1.02
C GLY A 113 -17.22 14.02 0.06
N GLY A 114 -16.07 13.48 0.50
CA GLY A 114 -16.02 12.47 1.56
C GLY A 114 -16.43 11.06 1.11
N ASN A 115 -16.37 10.79 -0.20
CA ASN A 115 -16.68 9.47 -0.76
C ASN A 115 -15.39 8.64 -0.91
N THR A 116 -15.45 7.37 -0.52
CA THR A 116 -14.40 6.43 -0.92
C THR A 116 -14.53 6.11 -2.40
N HIS A 117 -13.51 6.44 -3.17
CA HIS A 117 -13.49 6.24 -4.62
C HIS A 117 -12.17 5.64 -5.10
N PHE A 118 -12.25 4.80 -6.13
CA PHE A 118 -11.11 4.23 -6.84
C PHE A 118 -11.15 4.67 -8.31
N ASP A 119 -10.18 5.45 -8.76
CA ASP A 119 -10.03 5.77 -10.17
C ASP A 119 -8.94 4.87 -10.75
N LEU A 120 -9.36 3.76 -11.36
CA LEU A 120 -8.48 2.64 -11.70
C LEU A 120 -7.79 2.84 -13.06
N SER A 121 -6.67 2.17 -13.30
CA SER A 121 -6.19 2.05 -14.69
C SER A 121 -7.25 1.35 -15.56
N GLY A 122 -7.30 1.69 -16.86
CA GLY A 122 -8.23 1.06 -17.80
C GLY A 122 -8.15 -0.48 -17.79
N ALA A 123 -6.94 -1.03 -17.71
CA ALA A 123 -6.74 -2.48 -17.61
C ALA A 123 -7.27 -3.05 -16.28
N ALA A 124 -7.00 -2.40 -15.14
CA ALA A 124 -7.49 -2.87 -13.83
C ALA A 124 -9.02 -2.84 -13.75
N PHE A 125 -9.63 -1.78 -14.27
CA PHE A 125 -11.09 -1.64 -14.34
C PHE A 125 -11.70 -2.74 -15.22
N GLY A 126 -11.20 -2.90 -16.44
CA GLY A 126 -11.67 -3.92 -17.39
C GLY A 126 -11.52 -5.35 -16.86
N ARG A 127 -10.48 -5.64 -16.08
CA ARG A 127 -10.25 -6.97 -15.44
C ARG A 127 -11.29 -7.35 -14.39
N MET A 128 -12.13 -6.42 -13.93
CA MET A 128 -13.27 -6.74 -13.08
C MET A 128 -14.43 -7.39 -13.85
N ALA A 129 -14.45 -7.26 -15.18
CA ALA A 129 -15.51 -7.80 -16.02
C ALA A 129 -15.39 -9.30 -16.24
N ILE A 130 -16.47 -9.92 -16.70
CA ILE A 130 -16.43 -11.24 -17.34
C ILE A 130 -15.41 -11.19 -18.49
N SER A 131 -14.67 -12.28 -18.71
CA SER A 131 -13.63 -12.34 -19.74
C SER A 131 -14.20 -11.95 -21.12
N GLY A 132 -13.61 -10.93 -21.75
CA GLY A 132 -14.07 -10.37 -23.02
C GLY A 132 -14.96 -9.12 -22.88
N GLU A 133 -15.56 -8.88 -21.71
CA GLU A 133 -16.52 -7.79 -21.47
C GLU A 133 -15.87 -6.51 -20.90
N GLY A 134 -14.54 -6.43 -20.88
CA GLY A 134 -13.82 -5.29 -20.30
C GLY A 134 -14.21 -3.95 -20.92
N GLY A 135 -14.41 -3.92 -22.25
CA GLY A 135 -14.89 -2.74 -22.97
C GLY A 135 -16.30 -2.32 -22.54
N GLN A 136 -17.22 -3.27 -22.44
CA GLN A 136 -18.59 -3.00 -22.00
C GLN A 136 -18.63 -2.50 -20.55
N LEU A 137 -17.78 -3.04 -19.68
CA LEU A 137 -17.69 -2.58 -18.31
C LEU A 137 -17.19 -1.14 -18.26
N ARG A 138 -16.10 -0.82 -18.98
CA ARG A 138 -15.56 0.56 -19.09
C ARG A 138 -16.59 1.57 -19.62
N ASN A 139 -17.45 1.16 -20.55
CA ASN A 139 -18.52 2.01 -21.10
C ASN A 139 -19.58 2.41 -20.06
N ARG A 140 -19.66 1.72 -18.90
CA ARG A 140 -20.51 2.14 -17.78
C ARG A 140 -20.00 3.43 -17.11
N GLY A 141 -18.71 3.75 -17.29
CA GLY A 141 -18.05 4.92 -16.72
C GLY A 141 -17.82 4.80 -15.22
N VAL A 142 -18.91 4.89 -14.44
CA VAL A 142 -18.90 4.87 -12.98
C VAL A 142 -19.67 3.65 -12.48
N LEU A 143 -19.08 2.90 -11.54
CA LEU A 143 -19.71 1.69 -11.01
C LEU A 143 -19.66 1.64 -9.47
N PRO A 144 -20.71 1.10 -8.82
CA PRO A 144 -20.62 0.68 -7.43
C PRO A 144 -19.72 -0.56 -7.33
N ILE A 145 -18.78 -0.52 -6.40
CA ILE A 145 -17.86 -1.62 -6.10
C ILE A 145 -17.83 -1.90 -4.60
N ILE A 146 -17.28 -3.05 -4.25
CA ILE A 146 -16.80 -3.33 -2.91
C ILE A 146 -15.30 -3.51 -2.93
N TYR A 147 -14.64 -3.06 -1.87
CA TYR A 147 -13.20 -3.18 -1.71
C TYR A 147 -12.84 -3.68 -0.32
N ARG A 148 -11.62 -4.20 -0.18
CA ARG A 148 -10.98 -4.46 1.12
C ARG A 148 -9.47 -4.43 0.98
N ARG A 149 -8.75 -4.13 2.07
CA ARG A 149 -7.29 -4.29 2.08
C ARG A 149 -6.90 -5.75 1.84
N THR A 150 -5.75 -5.96 1.24
CA THR A 150 -5.15 -7.27 1.04
C THR A 150 -3.64 -7.13 1.09
N PRO A 151 -2.90 -8.15 1.54
CA PRO A 151 -1.45 -8.08 1.47
C PRO A 151 -0.95 -7.90 0.04
N CYS A 152 -0.04 -6.96 -0.16
CA CYS A 152 0.75 -6.82 -1.38
C CYS A 152 1.65 -8.04 -1.55
N LYS A 153 1.80 -8.51 -2.78
CA LYS A 153 2.64 -9.68 -3.10
C LYS A 153 3.51 -9.39 -4.31
N TYR A 154 4.81 -9.44 -4.10
CA TYR A 154 5.81 -9.19 -5.13
C TYR A 154 6.80 -10.36 -5.24
N PRO A 155 6.37 -11.52 -5.79
CA PRO A 155 7.23 -12.70 -5.89
C PRO A 155 8.56 -12.39 -6.60
N GLY A 156 9.67 -12.80 -5.99
CA GLY A 156 11.01 -12.56 -6.53
C GLY A 156 11.53 -11.13 -6.39
N LYS A 157 10.79 -10.23 -5.72
CA LYS A 157 11.25 -8.89 -5.37
C LYS A 157 11.58 -8.82 -3.88
N LYS A 158 12.52 -7.94 -3.57
CA LYS A 158 12.86 -7.51 -2.21
C LYS A 158 12.67 -6.00 -2.17
N ILE A 159 12.52 -5.46 -0.96
CA ILE A 159 12.38 -4.01 -0.79
C ILE A 159 13.61 -3.34 -1.39
N ALA A 160 13.36 -2.31 -2.20
CA ALA A 160 14.40 -1.50 -2.79
C ALA A 160 14.20 -0.01 -2.45
N PHE A 161 15.30 0.73 -2.51
CA PHE A 161 15.35 2.15 -2.20
C PHE A 161 15.88 2.86 -3.44
N HIS A 162 15.00 3.59 -4.13
CA HIS A 162 15.39 4.42 -5.25
C HIS A 162 15.77 5.81 -4.74
N VAL A 163 16.98 6.25 -5.06
CA VAL A 163 17.43 7.60 -4.76
C VAL A 163 16.88 8.54 -5.82
N ASN A 164 15.99 9.44 -5.43
CA ASN A 164 15.36 10.35 -6.37
C ASN A 164 16.38 11.30 -7.01
N GLU A 165 16.09 11.70 -8.24
CA GLU A 165 16.80 12.79 -8.90
C GLU A 165 16.82 14.06 -8.04
N GLY A 166 17.92 14.80 -8.08
CA GLY A 166 18.13 15.98 -7.23
C GLY A 166 18.69 15.69 -5.84
N SER A 167 18.82 14.41 -5.44
CA SER A 167 19.54 14.04 -4.22
C SER A 167 21.00 14.49 -4.27
N THR A 168 21.52 14.97 -3.13
CA THR A 168 22.89 15.43 -2.91
C THR A 168 23.36 14.98 -1.52
N ASP A 169 24.62 15.20 -1.18
CA ASP A 169 25.14 14.90 0.16
C ASP A 169 24.46 15.72 1.28
N TYR A 170 23.75 16.80 0.94
CA TYR A 170 23.05 17.69 1.88
C TYR A 170 21.52 17.52 1.87
N TRP A 171 20.97 16.82 0.87
CA TRP A 171 19.54 16.59 0.74
C TRP A 171 19.29 15.23 0.10
N LEU A 172 18.61 14.35 0.80
CA LEU A 172 18.34 12.98 0.35
C LEU A 172 16.84 12.75 0.26
N SER A 173 16.39 12.24 -0.90
CA SER A 173 15.02 11.81 -1.11
C SER A 173 15.02 10.38 -1.66
N LEU A 174 14.21 9.53 -1.03
CA LEU A 174 14.14 8.11 -1.32
C LEU A 174 12.70 7.71 -1.63
N LEU A 175 12.53 6.88 -2.65
CA LEU A 175 11.31 6.11 -2.89
C LEU A 175 11.52 4.67 -2.43
N VAL A 176 10.59 4.16 -1.63
CA VAL A 176 10.57 2.75 -1.22
C VAL A 176 9.77 1.95 -2.24
N GLU A 177 10.38 0.89 -2.77
CA GLU A 177 9.78 0.04 -3.80
C GLU A 177 9.57 -1.40 -3.29
N PHE A 178 8.53 -2.05 -3.79
CA PHE A 178 8.25 -3.48 -3.60
C PHE A 178 8.12 -3.93 -2.14
N GLU A 179 7.59 -3.07 -1.28
CA GLU A 179 7.17 -3.46 0.06
C GLU A 179 5.96 -4.40 -0.02
N ASP A 180 6.18 -5.68 0.23
CA ASP A 180 5.10 -6.65 0.31
C ASP A 180 4.49 -6.69 1.72
N GLY A 181 3.36 -7.38 1.89
CA GLY A 181 2.64 -7.31 3.16
C GLY A 181 1.71 -6.11 3.17
N ASP A 182 1.91 -5.15 4.06
CA ASP A 182 0.91 -4.09 4.28
C ASP A 182 0.87 -3.12 3.09
N GLY A 183 2.03 -2.84 2.50
CA GLY A 183 2.19 -1.93 1.37
C GLY A 183 2.18 -0.46 1.77
N ASP A 184 1.94 -0.12 3.05
CA ASP A 184 1.97 1.23 3.56
C ASP A 184 3.11 1.47 4.56
N ILE A 185 3.95 2.45 4.28
CA ILE A 185 5.04 2.84 5.17
C ILE A 185 4.57 3.99 6.07
N GLY A 186 4.49 3.73 7.38
CA GLY A 186 4.15 4.76 8.38
C GLY A 186 5.37 5.52 8.88
N SER A 187 6.56 4.93 8.85
CA SER A 187 7.81 5.65 9.11
C SER A 187 9.05 5.04 8.47
N MET A 188 10.00 5.91 8.14
CA MET A 188 11.33 5.56 7.67
C MET A 188 12.39 6.30 8.48
N HIS A 189 13.35 5.56 9.02
CA HIS A 189 14.51 6.12 9.72
C HIS A 189 15.80 5.69 9.04
N ILE A 190 16.74 6.61 8.92
CA ILE A 190 18.06 6.36 8.33
C ILE A 190 19.15 6.56 9.39
N ARG A 191 20.23 5.79 9.29
CA ARG A 191 21.48 5.97 10.08
C ARG A 191 22.62 6.30 9.13
N GLU A 192 23.58 7.10 9.60
CA GLU A 192 24.71 7.62 8.82
C GLU A 192 25.50 6.55 8.05
N GLY A 193 26.04 6.98 6.90
CA GLY A 193 26.52 6.17 5.78
C GLY A 193 27.63 5.15 6.09
N PRO A 194 27.62 3.95 5.46
CA PRO A 194 26.59 3.44 4.52
C PRO A 194 25.21 3.36 5.19
N PHE A 195 24.17 3.86 4.49
CA PHE A 195 22.89 4.09 5.16
C PHE A 195 22.21 2.75 5.47
N SER A 196 21.94 2.57 6.76
CA SER A 196 21.00 1.57 7.25
C SER A 196 19.61 2.19 7.32
N VAL A 197 18.61 1.53 6.74
CA VAL A 197 17.23 2.02 6.68
C VAL A 197 16.32 1.13 7.51
N LYS A 198 15.59 1.72 8.46
CA LYS A 198 14.51 1.07 9.20
C LYS A 198 13.16 1.54 8.66
N LEU A 199 12.34 0.59 8.25
CA LEU A 199 10.95 0.83 7.82
C LEU A 199 10.00 0.30 8.89
N THR A 200 8.90 1.01 9.12
CA THR A 200 7.78 0.59 9.96
C THR A 200 6.49 0.73 9.15
N THR A 201 5.69 -0.34 9.04
CA THR A 201 4.41 -0.29 8.33
C THR A 201 3.39 0.51 9.12
N LEU A 202 2.52 1.23 8.43
CA LEU A 202 1.49 2.04 9.07
C LEU A 202 0.39 1.16 9.66
N SER A 203 -0.11 0.22 8.86
CA SER A 203 -1.29 -0.58 9.21
C SER A 203 -1.08 -1.53 10.40
N THR A 204 0.12 -2.12 10.54
CA THR A 204 0.37 -3.14 11.58
C THR A 204 1.56 -2.84 12.49
N GLY A 205 2.30 -1.75 12.25
CA GLY A 205 3.48 -1.38 13.03
C GLY A 205 4.66 -2.36 12.90
N ARG A 206 4.64 -3.24 11.89
CA ARG A 206 5.73 -4.19 11.65
C ARG A 206 6.95 -3.45 11.18
N ALA A 207 8.12 -3.80 11.70
CA ALA A 207 9.36 -3.14 11.35
C ALA A 207 10.41 -4.10 10.81
N LEU A 208 11.23 -3.59 9.88
CA LEU A 208 12.44 -4.25 9.41
C LEU A 208 13.58 -3.25 9.30
N SER A 209 14.82 -3.74 9.29
CA SER A 209 16.01 -2.90 9.19
C SER A 209 16.96 -3.47 8.15
N ALA A 210 17.04 -2.80 7.00
CA ALA A 210 18.01 -3.09 5.96
C ALA A 210 19.34 -2.40 6.30
N ARG A 211 20.31 -3.20 6.75
CA ARG A 211 21.63 -2.68 7.14
C ARG A 211 22.48 -2.37 5.92
N ASP A 212 23.16 -1.23 5.96
CA ASP A 212 24.15 -0.77 4.98
C ASP A 212 23.69 -0.94 3.53
N VAL A 213 22.39 -0.71 3.28
CA VAL A 213 21.73 -1.05 2.01
C VAL A 213 22.02 -0.01 0.93
N ILE A 214 22.16 1.25 1.32
CA ILE A 214 22.58 2.33 0.41
C ILE A 214 24.07 2.61 0.71
N PRO A 215 24.98 2.35 -0.23
CA PRO A 215 26.42 2.47 0.02
C PRO A 215 26.82 3.95 0.13
N SER A 216 27.98 4.25 0.73
CA SER A 216 28.45 5.63 0.89
C SER A 216 28.69 6.38 -0.43
N ASN A 217 28.96 5.67 -1.52
CA ASN A 217 29.13 6.20 -2.87
C ASN A 217 27.85 6.11 -3.71
N TRP A 218 26.69 6.30 -3.06
CA TRP A 218 25.41 6.25 -3.74
C TRP A 218 25.30 7.31 -4.85
N SER A 219 24.33 7.16 -5.75
CA SER A 219 24.12 8.12 -6.84
C SER A 219 22.62 8.41 -7.03
N PRO A 220 22.24 9.64 -7.39
CA PRO A 220 20.87 9.94 -7.81
C PRO A 220 20.42 9.04 -8.97
N ARG A 221 19.13 8.73 -9.01
CA ARG A 221 18.48 7.79 -9.94
C ARG A 221 18.91 6.32 -9.79
N ALA A 222 19.79 5.99 -8.85
CA ALA A 222 20.15 4.60 -8.59
C ALA A 222 19.17 3.94 -7.62
N THR A 223 18.94 2.64 -7.81
CA THR A 223 18.10 1.81 -6.93
C THR A 223 18.96 0.79 -6.20
N TYR A 224 18.84 0.74 -4.87
CA TYR A 224 19.56 -0.18 -4.00
C TYR A 224 18.59 -1.18 -3.38
N THR A 225 18.77 -2.46 -3.71
CA THR A 225 17.86 -3.53 -3.28
C THR A 225 18.36 -4.20 -2.01
N SER A 226 17.49 -4.34 -1.02
CA SER A 226 17.78 -5.06 0.22
C SER A 226 17.70 -6.59 0.03
N ARG A 227 17.94 -7.35 1.10
CA ARG A 227 17.70 -8.81 1.13
C ARG A 227 16.38 -9.17 1.83
N LEU A 228 15.59 -8.18 2.21
CA LEU A 228 14.45 -8.31 3.11
C LEU A 228 13.14 -8.03 2.38
N ASN A 229 12.07 -8.61 2.90
CA ASN A 229 10.70 -8.16 2.69
C ASN A 229 9.87 -8.53 3.93
N PHE A 230 8.63 -8.03 4.03
CA PHE A 230 7.78 -8.33 5.19
C PHE A 230 7.12 -9.71 5.06
N LEU A 231 6.88 -10.21 3.86
CA LEU A 231 6.48 -11.58 3.63
C LEU A 231 7.72 -12.47 3.45
N PRO A 232 7.64 -13.75 3.88
CA PRO A 232 8.72 -14.72 3.71
C PRO A 232 9.13 -14.93 2.25
#